data_AF-A0A7C3G448-F1
#
_entry.id   AF-A0A7C3G448-F1
#
_cell.length_a   1.000
_cell.length_b   1.000
_cell.length_c   1.000
_cell.angle_alpha   90.00
_cell.angle_beta   90.00
_cell.angle_gamma   90.00
#
_symmetry.space_group_name_H-M   'P 1'
#
loop_
_entity.id
_entity.type
_entity.pdbx_description
1 polymer ?
#
loop_
_entity_poly.entity_id
_entity_poly.type
_entity_poly.pdbx_seq_one_letter_code
_entity_poly.pdbx_strand_id
1 'polypeptide(L)'
;MKELNNLDSLLKEFYKGQLNAQSLWKRLKEFEEQGKQFLLRDAYTKLKGSFKWKGLPIKFEETSDGTLSIEFREEEEKALVLELTQSNFDEAVKNYPLLVADCWAAWCAPCKEVAPVIEELAEDYQGKITFAKLNVDYNPSAVARYNIMSIPTLLIFKNGKLVDQKVGSIPKRALESELLKYI
;
A
#
# COMPACT_ATOMS: atom_id res chain seq x y z
N MET A 1 1.46 -4.41 37.28
CA MET A 1 0.13 -3.85 36.94
C MET A 1 0.20 -2.60 36.07
N LYS A 2 0.94 -1.53 36.42
CA LYS A 2 0.99 -0.30 35.61
C LYS A 2 1.52 -0.49 34.18
N GLU A 3 2.50 -1.36 33.96
CA GLU A 3 3.09 -1.57 32.62
C GLU A 3 2.21 -2.38 31.67
N LEU A 4 1.49 -3.40 32.19
CA LEU A 4 0.50 -4.16 31.42
C LEU A 4 -0.65 -3.26 30.94
N ASN A 5 -1.11 -2.35 31.79
CA ASN A 5 -2.12 -1.36 31.42
C ASN A 5 -1.64 -0.42 30.29
N ASN A 6 -0.33 -0.17 30.21
CA ASN A 6 0.26 0.66 29.15
C ASN A 6 0.26 -0.08 27.80
N LEU A 7 0.68 -1.35 27.77
CA LEU A 7 0.64 -2.17 26.56
C LEU A 7 -0.80 -2.37 26.03
N ASP A 8 -1.76 -2.62 26.92
CA ASP A 8 -3.16 -2.78 26.52
C ASP A 8 -3.75 -1.49 25.92
N SER A 9 -3.42 -0.33 26.50
CA SER A 9 -3.83 0.97 25.95
C SER A 9 -3.20 1.21 24.57
N LEU A 10 -1.90 0.93 24.44
CA LEU A 10 -1.15 1.07 23.20
C LEU A 10 -1.75 0.22 22.07
N LEU A 11 -2.01 -1.06 22.34
CA LEU A 11 -2.61 -1.97 21.35
C LEU A 11 -4.05 -1.55 21.01
N LYS A 12 -4.82 -1.06 21.99
CA LYS A 12 -6.17 -0.55 21.75
C LYS A 12 -6.18 0.66 20.80
N GLU A 13 -5.25 1.60 20.96
CA GLU A 13 -5.08 2.73 20.04
C GLU A 13 -4.69 2.27 18.64
N PHE A 14 -3.77 1.31 18.53
CA PHE A 14 -3.38 0.71 17.26
C PHE A 14 -4.56 0.02 16.55
N TYR A 15 -5.36 -0.77 17.27
CA TYR A 15 -6.52 -1.45 16.69
C TYR A 15 -7.61 -0.47 16.24
N LYS A 16 -7.77 0.66 16.95
CA LYS A 16 -8.66 1.76 16.56
C LYS A 16 -8.12 2.64 15.43
N GLY A 17 -6.89 2.40 14.97
CA GLY A 17 -6.24 3.22 13.94
C GLY A 17 -5.78 4.59 14.43
N GLN A 18 -5.79 4.83 15.74
CA GLN A 18 -5.31 6.07 16.37
C GLN A 18 -3.78 6.09 16.48
N LEU A 19 -3.14 4.92 16.37
CA LEU A 19 -1.69 4.74 16.34
C LEU A 19 -1.32 3.97 15.06
N ASN A 20 -0.33 4.47 14.30
CA ASN A 20 0.17 3.78 13.10
C ASN A 20 1.21 2.69 13.45
N ALA A 21 1.51 1.81 12.49
CA ALA A 21 2.40 0.67 12.72
C ALA A 21 3.83 1.08 13.07
N GLN A 22 4.35 2.16 12.46
CA GLN A 22 5.68 2.68 12.77
C GLN A 22 5.77 3.21 14.22
N SER A 23 4.75 3.91 14.69
CA SER A 23 4.66 4.41 16.06
C SER A 23 4.48 3.26 17.06
N LEU A 24 3.69 2.24 16.72
CA LEU A 24 3.59 1.01 17.50
C LEU A 24 4.96 0.33 17.61
N TRP A 25 5.67 0.16 16.49
CA TRP A 25 6.99 -0.44 16.48
C TRP A 25 7.97 0.32 17.37
N LYS A 26 8.04 1.66 17.28
CA LYS A 26 8.92 2.48 18.14
C LYS A 26 8.68 2.18 19.62
N ARG A 27 7.43 2.08 20.04
CA ARG A 27 7.06 1.75 21.43
C ARG A 27 7.42 0.33 21.83
N LEU A 28 7.24 -0.64 20.95
CA LEU A 28 7.68 -2.00 21.21
C LEU A 28 9.22 -2.08 21.22
N LYS A 29 9.92 -1.27 20.43
CA LYS A 29 11.39 -1.23 20.37
C LYS A 29 11.95 -0.69 21.68
N GLU A 30 11.30 0.31 22.28
CA GLU A 30 11.61 0.77 23.64
C GLU A 30 11.51 -0.39 24.67
N PHE A 31 10.56 -1.33 24.51
CA PHE A 31 10.47 -2.49 25.41
C PHE A 31 11.61 -3.49 25.19
N GLU A 32 12.01 -3.72 23.94
CA GLU A 32 13.17 -4.56 23.61
C GLU A 32 14.45 -3.97 24.23
N GLU A 33 14.72 -2.68 24.00
CA GLU A 33 15.89 -1.96 24.50
C GLU A 33 15.95 -1.92 26.04
N GLN A 34 14.79 -1.88 26.70
CA GLN A 34 14.68 -1.94 28.16
C GLN A 34 14.72 -3.38 28.70
N GLY A 35 14.86 -4.40 27.86
CA GLY A 35 14.87 -5.81 28.27
C GLY A 35 13.51 -6.31 28.77
N LYS A 36 12.40 -5.63 28.46
CA LYS A 36 11.03 -5.96 28.89
C LYS A 36 10.42 -7.09 28.05
N GLN A 37 11.12 -8.22 28.05
CA GLN A 37 10.85 -9.41 27.25
C GLN A 37 9.46 -10.02 27.49
N PHE A 38 8.88 -9.86 28.68
CA PHE A 38 7.51 -10.27 28.98
C PHE A 38 6.47 -9.42 28.22
N LEU A 39 6.64 -8.10 28.16
CA LEU A 39 5.74 -7.22 27.41
C LEU A 39 5.85 -7.46 25.91
N LEU A 40 7.06 -7.73 25.40
CA LEU A 40 7.28 -8.04 23.99
C LEU A 40 6.56 -9.34 23.58
N ARG A 41 6.62 -10.38 24.42
CA ARG A 41 5.91 -11.65 24.21
C ARG A 41 4.39 -11.51 24.30
N ASP A 42 3.90 -10.71 25.24
CA ASP A 42 2.47 -10.43 25.36
C ASP A 42 1.96 -9.65 24.14
N ALA A 43 2.71 -8.64 23.69
CA ALA A 43 2.43 -7.90 22.46
C ALA A 43 2.40 -8.83 21.24
N TYR A 44 3.41 -9.69 21.08
CA TYR A 44 3.45 -10.69 20.00
C TYR A 44 2.21 -11.58 20.01
N THR A 45 1.85 -12.14 21.16
CA THR A 45 0.69 -13.05 21.31
C THR A 45 -0.61 -12.35 20.93
N LYS A 46 -0.81 -11.12 21.43
CA LYS A 46 -2.01 -10.31 21.15
C LYS A 46 -2.10 -9.88 19.69
N LEU A 47 -0.99 -9.42 19.11
CA LEU A 47 -0.94 -9.00 17.70
C LEU A 47 -1.16 -10.18 16.77
N LYS A 48 -0.54 -11.35 17.04
CA LYS A 48 -0.69 -12.58 16.26
C LYS A 48 -2.12 -13.11 16.24
N GLY A 49 -2.86 -12.92 17.33
CA GLY A 49 -4.28 -13.26 17.41
C GLY A 49 -5.22 -12.23 16.78
N SER A 50 -4.73 -11.10 16.26
CA SER A 50 -5.56 -10.00 15.78
C SER A 50 -5.77 -10.01 14.27
N PHE A 51 -6.84 -9.35 13.82
CA PHE A 51 -7.11 -9.14 12.39
C PHE A 51 -6.03 -8.33 11.66
N LYS A 52 -5.21 -7.55 12.39
CA LYS A 52 -4.12 -6.74 11.82
C LYS A 52 -2.81 -7.52 11.61
N TRP A 53 -2.70 -8.77 12.08
CA TRP A 53 -1.46 -9.54 12.01
C TRP A 53 -0.89 -9.69 10.60
N LYS A 54 -1.75 -9.99 9.61
CA LYS A 54 -1.32 -10.34 8.24
C LYS A 54 -0.65 -9.19 7.48
N GLY A 55 -0.94 -7.94 7.85
CA GLY A 55 -0.37 -6.73 7.23
C GLY A 55 0.39 -5.87 8.24
N LEU A 56 0.96 -6.50 9.27
CA LEU A 56 1.74 -5.79 10.27
C LEU A 56 3.22 -5.73 9.81
N PRO A 57 3.78 -4.54 9.55
CA PRO A 57 5.19 -4.36 9.15
C PRO A 57 6.17 -4.52 10.33
N ILE A 58 5.87 -5.41 11.28
CA ILE A 58 6.70 -5.67 12.46
C ILE A 58 7.00 -7.16 12.51
N LYS A 59 8.28 -7.49 12.32
CA LYS A 59 8.81 -8.83 12.51
C LYS A 59 9.11 -9.04 13.98
N PHE A 60 8.74 -10.20 14.49
CA PHE A 60 9.19 -10.71 15.78
C PHE A 60 10.07 -11.93 15.50
N GLU A 61 11.29 -11.92 16.03
CA GLU A 61 12.23 -13.04 15.89
C GLU A 61 12.72 -13.50 17.24
N GLU A 62 12.77 -14.82 17.43
CA GLU A 62 13.42 -15.39 18.60
C GLU A 62 14.91 -15.53 18.29
N THR A 63 15.74 -14.89 19.11
CA THR A 63 17.18 -14.91 19.01
C THR A 63 17.76 -16.17 19.66
N SER A 64 19.03 -16.46 19.37
CA SER A 64 19.72 -17.65 19.89
C SER A 64 19.84 -17.69 21.42
N ASP A 65 19.78 -16.54 22.08
CA ASP A 65 19.79 -16.41 23.55
C ASP A 65 18.39 -16.54 24.18
N GLY A 66 17.36 -16.87 23.39
CA GLY A 66 15.98 -17.02 23.86
C GLY A 66 15.28 -15.70 24.16
N THR A 67 15.81 -14.57 23.70
CA THR A 67 15.10 -13.30 23.71
C THR A 67 14.27 -13.11 22.43
N LEU A 68 13.28 -12.22 22.50
CA LEU A 68 12.49 -11.81 21.36
C LEU A 68 13.02 -10.46 20.91
N SER A 69 13.42 -10.35 19.65
CA SER A 69 13.78 -9.10 19.00
C SER A 69 12.64 -8.65 18.09
N ILE A 70 12.57 -7.35 17.83
CA ILE A 70 11.68 -6.82 16.80
C ILE A 70 12.42 -5.98 15.78
N GLU A 71 11.96 -6.12 14.55
CA GLU A 71 12.42 -5.33 13.42
C GLU A 71 11.20 -4.71 12.76
N PHE A 72 11.26 -3.39 12.53
CA PHE A 72 10.35 -2.80 11.57
C PHE A 72 10.82 -3.32 10.24
N ARG A 73 9.96 -4.09 9.58
CA ARG A 73 10.15 -4.25 8.16
C ARG A 73 9.74 -2.90 7.62
N GLU A 74 10.69 -2.15 7.08
CA GLU A 74 10.34 -1.28 5.98
C GLU A 74 9.72 -2.24 4.97
N GLU A 75 8.39 -2.35 5.03
CA GLU A 75 7.66 -2.72 3.85
C GLU A 75 8.11 -1.66 2.85
N GLU A 76 9.06 -2.02 1.99
CA GLU A 76 8.71 -1.97 0.58
C GLU A 76 7.30 -2.53 0.56
N GLU A 77 6.34 -1.63 0.56
CA GLU A 77 5.07 -1.86 -0.07
C GLU A 77 5.45 -2.67 -1.31
N LYS A 78 5.23 -3.99 -1.28
CA LYS A 78 4.73 -4.64 -2.48
C LYS A 78 3.33 -4.06 -2.66
N ALA A 79 3.28 -2.76 -2.93
CA ALA A 79 2.13 -2.13 -3.49
C ALA A 79 1.94 -2.93 -4.76
N LEU A 80 0.86 -3.70 -4.76
CA LEU A 80 0.35 -4.34 -5.97
C LEU A 80 0.07 -3.28 -7.06
N VAL A 81 0.12 -2.01 -6.65
CA VAL A 81 0.16 -0.79 -7.45
C VAL A 81 1.60 -0.27 -7.59
N LEU A 82 2.19 -0.44 -8.77
CA LEU A 82 3.51 0.08 -9.12
C LEU A 82 3.57 1.62 -9.08
N GLU A 83 4.59 2.20 -8.46
CA GLU A 83 4.86 3.65 -8.57
C GLU A 83 5.52 3.96 -9.93
N LEU A 84 4.86 4.81 -10.73
CA LEU A 84 5.43 5.31 -11.97
C LEU A 84 6.09 6.67 -11.76
N THR A 85 7.31 6.76 -12.28
CA THR A 85 8.13 7.95 -12.33
C THR A 85 8.55 8.21 -13.76
N GLN A 86 9.12 9.38 -14.01
CA GLN A 86 9.59 9.76 -15.34
C GLN A 86 10.63 8.78 -15.90
N SER A 87 11.43 8.14 -15.03
CA SER A 87 12.48 7.22 -15.45
C SER A 87 12.00 5.80 -15.74
N ASN A 88 10.92 5.33 -15.11
CA ASN A 88 10.45 3.95 -15.26
C ASN A 88 9.19 3.80 -16.14
N PHE A 89 8.49 4.89 -16.45
CA PHE A 89 7.19 4.85 -17.12
C PHE A 89 7.23 4.09 -18.45
N ASP A 90 8.16 4.46 -19.33
CA ASP A 90 8.26 3.92 -20.69
C ASP A 90 8.66 2.45 -20.70
N GLU A 91 9.41 2.01 -19.70
CA GLU A 91 9.77 0.61 -19.50
C GLU A 91 8.57 -0.18 -18.96
N ALA A 92 7.90 0.32 -17.93
CA ALA A 92 6.73 -0.33 -17.34
C ALA A 92 5.64 -0.58 -18.37
N VAL A 93 5.30 0.43 -19.19
CA VAL A 93 4.29 0.32 -20.24
C VAL A 93 4.61 -0.80 -21.25
N LYS A 94 5.90 -1.09 -21.51
CA LYS A 94 6.33 -2.14 -22.44
C LYS A 94 6.42 -3.52 -21.77
N ASN A 95 6.82 -3.57 -20.51
CA ASN A 95 7.11 -4.83 -19.81
C ASN A 95 5.83 -5.57 -19.39
N TYR A 96 4.72 -4.85 -19.19
CA TYR A 96 3.46 -5.46 -18.75
C TYR A 96 2.47 -5.61 -19.92
N PRO A 97 1.90 -6.81 -20.15
CA PRO A 97 0.94 -7.02 -21.23
C PRO A 97 -0.31 -6.12 -21.14
N LEU A 98 -0.78 -5.87 -19.93
CA LEU A 98 -1.88 -4.96 -19.62
C LEU A 98 -1.52 -4.16 -18.36
N LEU A 99 -1.39 -2.85 -18.50
CA LEU A 99 -1.06 -1.92 -17.43
C LEU A 99 -2.13 -0.83 -17.32
N VAL A 100 -2.59 -0.56 -16.09
CA VAL A 100 -3.51 0.52 -15.78
C VAL A 100 -2.79 1.52 -14.87
N ALA A 101 -2.58 2.74 -15.34
CA ALA A 101 -1.95 3.81 -14.58
C ALA A 101 -2.99 4.80 -14.06
N ASP A 102 -3.16 4.87 -12.74
CA ASP A 102 -3.96 5.89 -12.05
C ASP A 102 -3.19 7.20 -11.95
N CYS A 103 -3.62 8.20 -12.71
CA CYS A 103 -3.04 9.53 -12.73
C CYS A 103 -3.69 10.38 -11.64
N TRP A 104 -2.90 10.72 -10.62
CA TRP A 104 -3.37 11.33 -9.37
C TRP A 104 -2.47 12.50 -8.93
N ALA A 105 -2.91 13.21 -7.88
CA ALA A 105 -2.09 14.17 -7.14
C ALA A 105 -2.57 14.30 -5.69
N ALA A 106 -1.70 14.78 -4.79
CA ALA A 106 -2.03 14.90 -3.36
C ALA A 106 -3.18 15.87 -3.08
N TRP A 107 -3.36 16.88 -3.94
CA TRP A 107 -4.43 17.86 -3.86
C TRP A 107 -5.76 17.38 -4.47
N CYS A 108 -5.78 16.19 -5.09
CA CYS A 108 -6.97 15.63 -5.70
C CYS A 108 -7.82 14.87 -4.67
N ALA A 109 -8.86 15.52 -4.15
CA ALA A 109 -9.78 14.88 -3.21
C ALA A 109 -10.48 13.63 -3.82
N PRO A 110 -11.02 13.65 -5.06
CA PRO A 110 -11.67 12.47 -5.65
C PRO A 110 -10.71 11.29 -5.88
N CYS A 111 -9.41 11.54 -6.06
CA CYS A 111 -8.42 10.47 -6.23
C CYS A 111 -8.30 9.59 -4.98
N LYS A 112 -8.60 10.13 -3.79
CA LYS A 112 -8.60 9.36 -2.53
C LYS A 112 -9.67 8.27 -2.49
N GLU A 113 -10.72 8.37 -3.31
CA GLU A 113 -11.76 7.35 -3.45
C GLU A 113 -11.36 6.28 -4.49
N VAL A 114 -10.58 6.66 -5.50
CA VAL A 114 -10.12 5.75 -6.57
C VAL A 114 -8.96 4.87 -6.09
N ALA A 115 -8.03 5.42 -5.30
CA ALA A 115 -6.89 4.67 -4.77
C ALA A 115 -7.26 3.31 -4.14
N PRO A 116 -8.21 3.21 -3.17
CA PRO A 116 -8.58 1.91 -2.59
C PRO A 116 -9.25 0.97 -3.62
N VAL A 117 -9.98 1.51 -4.61
CA VAL A 117 -10.54 0.68 -5.70
C VAL A 117 -9.43 0.06 -6.55
N ILE A 118 -8.37 0.82 -6.84
CA ILE A 118 -7.21 0.35 -7.59
C ILE A 118 -6.43 -0.70 -6.78
N GLU A 119 -6.24 -0.48 -5.48
CA GLU A 119 -5.60 -1.45 -4.58
C GLU A 119 -6.36 -2.78 -4.54
N GLU A 120 -7.68 -2.74 -4.36
CA GLU A 120 -8.51 -3.96 -4.36
C GLU A 120 -8.46 -4.68 -5.73
N LEU A 121 -8.53 -3.96 -6.84
CA LEU A 121 -8.44 -4.59 -8.17
C LEU A 121 -7.04 -5.14 -8.44
N ALA A 122 -5.99 -4.51 -7.90
CA ALA A 122 -4.64 -5.01 -7.98
C ALA A 122 -4.48 -6.33 -7.21
N GLU A 123 -5.20 -6.51 -6.10
CA GLU A 123 -5.32 -7.79 -5.40
C GLU A 123 -6.06 -8.85 -6.22
N ASP A 124 -7.23 -8.51 -6.76
CA ASP A 124 -8.11 -9.44 -7.47
C ASP A 124 -7.51 -9.94 -8.80
N TYR A 125 -6.69 -9.11 -9.46
CA TYR A 125 -6.17 -9.36 -10.83
C TYR A 125 -4.66 -9.56 -10.91
N GLN A 126 -4.02 -9.96 -9.79
CA GLN A 126 -2.58 -10.27 -9.78
C GLN A 126 -2.18 -11.21 -10.92
N GLY A 127 -1.13 -10.83 -11.65
CA GLY A 127 -0.61 -11.58 -12.79
C GLY A 127 -1.43 -11.47 -14.08
N LYS A 128 -2.58 -10.79 -14.06
CA LYS A 128 -3.41 -10.51 -15.25
C LYS A 128 -3.36 -9.04 -15.66
N ILE A 129 -3.51 -8.15 -14.68
CA ILE A 129 -3.45 -6.70 -14.87
C ILE A 129 -2.39 -6.16 -13.91
N THR A 130 -1.47 -5.35 -14.42
CA THR A 130 -0.58 -4.56 -13.58
C THR A 130 -1.22 -3.22 -13.33
N PHE A 131 -1.46 -2.90 -12.06
CA PHE A 131 -1.91 -1.57 -11.67
C PHE A 131 -0.71 -0.72 -11.27
N ALA A 132 -0.82 0.57 -11.53
CA ALA A 132 0.24 1.52 -11.26
C ALA A 132 -0.36 2.88 -10.93
N LYS A 133 0.40 3.73 -10.24
CA LYS A 133 0.03 5.10 -9.91
C LYS A 133 1.05 6.07 -10.49
N LEU A 134 0.58 7.18 -11.04
CA LEU A 134 1.38 8.22 -11.68
C LEU A 134 1.00 9.58 -11.09
N ASN A 135 1.89 10.16 -10.29
CA ASN A 135 1.65 11.51 -9.78
C ASN A 135 1.87 12.54 -10.91
N VAL A 136 0.85 13.32 -11.25
CA VAL A 136 0.90 14.25 -12.38
C VAL A 136 1.81 15.46 -12.13
N ASP A 137 2.01 15.86 -10.87
CA ASP A 137 2.89 16.98 -10.51
C ASP A 137 4.37 16.66 -10.83
N TYR A 138 4.74 15.38 -10.71
CA TYR A 138 6.11 14.90 -10.94
C TYR A 138 6.34 14.33 -12.33
N ASN A 139 5.29 14.21 -13.15
CA ASN A 139 5.35 13.56 -14.46
C ASN A 139 4.78 14.43 -15.60
N PRO A 140 5.21 15.70 -15.76
CA PRO A 140 4.63 16.63 -16.74
C PRO A 140 4.78 16.15 -18.19
N SER A 141 5.83 15.38 -18.50
CA SER A 141 6.02 14.78 -19.82
C SER A 141 4.93 13.76 -20.16
N ALA A 142 4.52 12.93 -19.20
CA ALA A 142 3.45 11.96 -19.39
C ALA A 142 2.08 12.66 -19.51
N VAL A 143 1.86 13.69 -18.67
CA VAL A 143 0.66 14.55 -18.73
C VAL A 143 0.48 15.16 -20.11
N ALA A 144 1.53 15.76 -20.66
CA ALA A 144 1.49 16.33 -22.01
C ALA A 144 1.32 15.26 -23.09
N ARG A 145 2.07 14.14 -23.00
CA ARG A 145 2.05 13.06 -24.01
C ARG A 145 0.67 12.42 -24.15
N TYR A 146 -0.03 12.21 -23.04
CA TYR A 146 -1.33 11.53 -23.04
C TYR A 146 -2.52 12.49 -22.89
N ASN A 147 -2.27 13.80 -22.92
CA ASN A 147 -3.27 14.85 -22.82
C ASN A 147 -4.16 14.71 -21.57
N ILE A 148 -3.54 14.53 -20.40
CA ILE A 148 -4.24 14.40 -19.12
C ILE A 148 -4.73 15.78 -18.69
N MET A 149 -6.00 16.07 -18.93
CA MET A 149 -6.61 17.39 -18.64
C MET A 149 -7.25 17.49 -17.25
N SER A 150 -7.53 16.35 -16.62
CA SER A 150 -8.16 16.27 -15.31
C SER A 150 -7.73 15.01 -14.58
N ILE A 151 -7.83 15.02 -13.25
CA ILE A 151 -7.58 13.85 -12.41
C ILE A 151 -8.78 13.59 -11.47
N PRO A 152 -9.06 12.34 -11.10
CA PRO A 152 -8.34 11.12 -11.50
C PRO A 152 -8.55 10.77 -12.97
N THR A 153 -7.52 10.22 -13.61
CA THR A 153 -7.58 9.65 -14.97
C THR A 153 -6.83 8.33 -14.98
N LEU A 154 -7.45 7.27 -15.49
CA LEU A 154 -6.82 5.98 -15.70
C LEU A 154 -6.36 5.87 -17.15
N LEU A 155 -5.07 5.64 -17.36
CA LEU A 155 -4.51 5.29 -18.67
C LEU A 155 -4.40 3.77 -18.77
N ILE A 156 -4.99 3.19 -19.82
CA ILE A 156 -5.00 1.73 -20.01
C ILE A 156 -4.08 1.40 -21.19
N PHE A 157 -3.01 0.68 -20.91
CA PHE A 157 -2.02 0.25 -21.89
C PHE A 157 -2.13 -1.26 -22.13
N LYS A 158 -2.15 -1.68 -23.39
CA LYS A 158 -2.03 -3.09 -23.79
C LYS A 158 -0.85 -3.25 -24.74
N ASN A 159 0.08 -4.13 -24.39
CA ASN A 159 1.30 -4.42 -25.17
C ASN A 159 2.05 -3.15 -25.60
N GLY A 160 2.32 -2.24 -24.64
CA GLY A 160 3.06 -1.01 -24.91
C GLY A 160 2.27 0.12 -25.58
N LYS A 161 0.98 -0.07 -25.86
CA LYS A 161 0.14 0.92 -26.55
C LYS A 161 -0.99 1.38 -25.66
N LEU A 162 -1.26 2.69 -25.65
CA LEU A 162 -2.46 3.22 -25.03
C LEU A 162 -3.69 2.72 -25.81
N VAL A 163 -4.57 1.99 -25.15
CA VAL A 163 -5.79 1.45 -25.75
C VAL A 163 -7.06 2.12 -25.26
N ASP A 164 -7.03 2.77 -24.10
CA ASP A 164 -8.16 3.53 -23.56
C ASP A 164 -7.73 4.54 -22.48
N GLN A 165 -8.59 5.52 -22.22
CA GLN A 165 -8.47 6.46 -21.10
C GLN A 165 -9.82 6.60 -20.41
N LYS A 166 -9.83 6.50 -19.09
CA LYS A 166 -11.04 6.71 -18.28
C LYS A 166 -10.86 7.91 -17.36
N VAL A 167 -11.76 8.87 -17.44
CA VAL A 167 -11.68 10.12 -16.66
C VAL A 167 -12.73 10.13 -15.56
N GLY A 168 -12.32 10.53 -14.35
CA GLY A 168 -13.18 10.69 -13.19
C GLY A 168 -13.18 9.50 -12.23
N SER A 169 -13.91 9.64 -11.12
CA SER A 169 -14.06 8.59 -10.11
C SER A 169 -15.05 7.54 -10.60
N ILE A 170 -14.56 6.34 -10.91
CA ILE A 170 -15.37 5.23 -11.42
C ILE A 170 -15.50 4.15 -10.34
N PRO A 171 -16.73 3.73 -9.98
CA PRO A 171 -16.91 2.67 -9.00
C PRO A 171 -16.27 1.35 -9.44
N LYS A 172 -15.73 0.57 -8.49
CA LYS A 172 -15.01 -0.70 -8.72
C LYS A 172 -15.66 -1.59 -9.78
N ARG A 173 -16.95 -1.92 -9.62
CA ARG A 173 -17.68 -2.83 -10.52
C ARG A 173 -17.75 -2.32 -11.97
N ALA A 174 -17.91 -1.01 -12.15
CA ALA A 174 -17.95 -0.41 -13.47
C ALA A 174 -16.55 -0.41 -14.10
N LEU A 175 -15.53 -0.03 -13.32
CA LEU A 175 -14.14 -0.07 -13.77
C LEU A 175 -13.71 -1.49 -14.16
N GLU A 176 -13.99 -2.47 -13.31
CA GLU A 176 -13.71 -3.89 -13.56
C GLU A 176 -14.34 -4.37 -14.87
N SER A 177 -15.62 -4.03 -15.11
CA SER A 177 -16.32 -4.38 -16.35
C SER A 177 -15.66 -3.77 -17.60
N GLU A 178 -15.09 -2.58 -17.48
CA GLU A 178 -14.32 -1.95 -18.55
C GLU A 178 -12.97 -2.64 -18.76
N LEU A 179 -12.25 -2.96 -17.68
CA LEU A 179 -10.94 -3.60 -17.75
C LEU A 179 -10.99 -5.02 -18.34
N LEU A 180 -12.06 -5.77 -18.04
CA LEU A 180 -12.28 -7.11 -18.58
C LEU A 180 -12.33 -7.17 -20.12
N LYS A 181 -12.60 -6.05 -20.80
CA LYS A 181 -12.57 -5.97 -22.27
C LYS A 181 -11.16 -6.12 -22.85
N TYR A 182 -10.13 -5.92 -22.02
CA TYR A 182 -8.73 -5.89 -22.44
C TYR A 182 -7.93 -7.12 -22.00
N ILE A 183 -8.51 -8.00 -21.17
CA ILE A 183 -7.91 -9.30 -20.83
C ILE A 183 -8.13 -10.24 -22.03
#